data_AF-A0A918LCD9-F1
#
_entry.id   AF-A0A918LCD9-F1
#
_cell.length_a   1.000
_cell.length_b   1.000
_cell.length_c   1.000
_cell.angle_alpha   90.00
_cell.angle_beta   90.00
_cell.angle_gamma   90.00
#
_symmetry.space_group_name_H-M   'P 1'
#
loop_
_entity.id
_entity.type
_entity.pdbx_description
1 polymer ?
#
loop_
_entity_poly.entity_id
_entity_poly.type
_entity_poly.pdbx_seq_one_letter_code
_entity_poly.pdbx_strand_id
1 'polypeptide(L)'
;MGTWDHLGMPRSNNDQLPATYVASGNWPYAQLSGDAPVSAHYGQAFARNLTRAMETSEIGLRALGDRAGVSHATISRLLRGMVLPDMGTLARLEVALGARLWPGLEAWTERERP
;
A
#
# COMPACT_ATOMS: atom_id res chain seq x y z
N MET A 1 -28.26 18.05 2.54
CA MET A 1 -27.70 17.04 3.46
C MET A 1 -27.44 15.78 2.64
N GLY A 2 -26.31 15.72 1.94
CA GLY A 2 -25.97 14.61 1.04
C GLY A 2 -25.07 13.61 1.76
N THR A 3 -25.38 12.33 1.61
CA THR A 3 -24.74 11.17 2.22
C THR A 3 -23.28 11.02 1.79
N TRP A 4 -22.33 11.25 2.70
CA TRP A 4 -20.88 11.17 2.44
C TRP A 4 -20.26 9.79 2.77
N ASP A 5 -21.07 8.75 3.00
CA ASP A 5 -20.58 7.46 3.53
C ASP A 5 -20.27 6.38 2.47
N HIS A 6 -20.34 6.69 1.16
CA HIS A 6 -20.11 5.71 0.08
C HIS A 6 -18.99 6.03 -0.91
N LEU A 7 -18.33 7.18 -0.78
CA LEU A 7 -17.25 7.57 -1.68
C LEU A 7 -15.92 7.16 -1.06
N GLY A 8 -15.45 5.95 -1.36
CA GLY A 8 -14.02 5.69 -1.32
C GLY A 8 -13.33 6.81 -2.11
N MET A 9 -12.33 7.45 -1.49
CA MET A 9 -11.65 8.64 -2.03
C MET A 9 -11.47 8.53 -3.55
N PRO A 10 -11.92 9.51 -4.35
CA PRO A 10 -11.71 9.52 -5.80
C PRO A 10 -10.23 9.24 -6.08
N ARG A 11 -9.94 8.17 -6.82
CA ARG A 11 -8.57 7.92 -7.26
C ARG A 11 -8.19 9.05 -8.20
N SER A 12 -7.16 9.82 -7.87
CA SER A 12 -6.61 10.80 -8.80
C SER A 12 -6.27 10.08 -10.11
N ASN A 13 -6.80 10.56 -11.23
CA ASN A 13 -6.46 10.13 -12.59
C ASN A 13 -7.04 8.80 -13.13
N ASN A 14 -8.09 8.22 -12.53
CA ASN A 14 -8.71 6.95 -12.96
C ASN A 14 -7.77 5.72 -12.95
N ASP A 15 -6.66 5.78 -12.21
CA ASP A 15 -5.79 4.63 -12.00
C ASP A 15 -6.58 3.42 -11.48
N GLN A 16 -6.27 2.23 -12.00
CA GLN A 16 -6.83 0.99 -11.48
C GLN A 16 -6.16 0.61 -10.15
N LEU A 17 -6.57 -0.52 -9.56
CA LEU A 17 -5.94 -0.98 -8.32
C LEU A 17 -4.46 -1.32 -8.61
N PRO A 18 -3.50 -0.99 -7.73
CA PRO A 18 -2.08 -1.27 -7.97
C PRO A 18 -1.77 -2.70 -8.45
N ALA A 19 -2.42 -3.71 -7.87
CA ALA A 19 -2.21 -5.11 -8.24
C ALA A 19 -2.73 -5.49 -9.64
N THR A 20 -3.58 -4.68 -10.27
CA THR A 20 -4.07 -4.93 -11.65
C THR A 20 -2.99 -4.68 -12.70
N TYR A 21 -1.94 -3.93 -12.36
CA TYR A 21 -0.82 -3.65 -13.24
C TYR A 21 0.29 -4.71 -13.20
N VAL A 22 0.06 -5.87 -12.55
CA VAL A 22 1.02 -6.98 -12.52
C VAL A 22 1.13 -7.62 -13.91
N ALA A 23 2.33 -7.59 -14.50
CA ALA A 23 2.63 -8.26 -15.76
C ALA A 23 3.10 -9.72 -15.54
N SER A 24 3.90 -9.96 -14.50
CA SER A 24 4.38 -11.31 -14.15
C SER A 24 4.81 -11.42 -12.68
N GLY A 25 4.78 -12.64 -12.14
CA GLY A 25 5.14 -12.93 -10.75
C GLY A 25 4.00 -12.66 -9.76
N ASN A 26 4.32 -12.62 -8.47
CA ASN A 26 3.34 -12.48 -7.40
C ASN A 26 3.51 -11.15 -6.66
N TRP A 27 2.40 -10.42 -6.50
CA TRP A 27 2.36 -9.25 -5.63
C TRP A 27 2.82 -9.60 -4.19
N PRO A 28 3.54 -8.73 -3.47
CA PRO A 28 4.03 -7.39 -3.86
C PRO A 28 5.43 -7.40 -4.51
N TYR A 29 5.93 -8.55 -4.95
CA TYR A 29 7.26 -8.69 -5.57
C TYR A 29 7.19 -8.90 -7.10
N ALA A 30 6.02 -8.64 -7.69
CA ALA A 30 5.76 -8.82 -9.11
C ALA A 30 6.43 -7.75 -9.97
N GLN A 31 6.69 -8.08 -11.23
CA GLN A 31 7.00 -7.09 -12.25
C GLN A 31 5.69 -6.39 -12.67
N LEU A 32 5.71 -5.06 -12.65
CA LEU A 32 4.59 -4.26 -13.14
C LEU A 32 4.70 -4.02 -14.65
N SER A 33 3.57 -3.84 -15.30
CA SER A 33 3.46 -3.46 -16.71
C SER A 33 4.14 -2.10 -16.97
N GLY A 34 4.63 -1.89 -18.20
CA GLY A 34 5.30 -0.65 -18.58
C GLY A 34 4.40 0.58 -18.59
N ASP A 35 3.08 0.39 -18.65
CA ASP A 35 2.06 1.43 -18.54
C ASP A 35 1.55 1.65 -17.11
N ALA A 36 2.13 0.98 -16.11
CA ALA A 36 1.75 1.14 -14.72
C ALA A 36 1.98 2.60 -14.25
N PRO A 37 0.96 3.25 -13.65
CA PRO A 37 1.12 4.60 -13.15
C PRO A 37 2.08 4.66 -11.96
N VAL A 38 2.61 5.86 -11.68
CA VAL A 38 3.47 6.13 -10.51
C VAL A 38 2.85 5.53 -9.24
N SER A 39 1.54 5.70 -9.06
CA SER A 39 0.81 5.23 -7.89
C SER A 39 0.89 3.70 -7.69
N ALA A 40 0.96 2.90 -8.77
CA ALA A 40 1.09 1.45 -8.68
C ALA A 40 2.47 1.04 -8.15
N HIS A 41 3.55 1.72 -8.58
CA HIS A 41 4.90 1.50 -8.07
C HIS A 41 5.01 1.82 -6.57
N TYR A 42 4.45 2.96 -6.16
CA TYR A 42 4.42 3.33 -4.74
C TYR A 42 3.55 2.40 -3.91
N GLY A 43 2.41 1.95 -4.44
CA GLY A 43 1.56 0.95 -3.79
C GLY A 43 2.28 -0.38 -3.58
N GLN A 44 3.05 -0.83 -4.58
CA GLN A 44 3.83 -2.05 -4.48
C GLN A 44 4.95 -1.92 -3.44
N ALA A 45 5.74 -0.84 -3.52
CA ALA A 45 6.82 -0.62 -2.58
C ALA A 45 6.31 -0.46 -1.13
N PHE A 46 5.18 0.24 -0.94
CA PHE A 46 4.51 0.34 0.37
C PHE A 46 4.09 -1.04 0.89
N ALA A 47 3.47 -1.89 0.04
CA ALA A 47 3.07 -3.24 0.45
C ALA A 47 4.27 -4.13 0.81
N ARG A 48 5.41 -4.00 0.11
CA ARG A 48 6.67 -4.68 0.48
C ARG A 48 7.17 -4.21 1.84
N ASN A 49 7.21 -2.90 2.08
CA ASN A 49 7.67 -2.33 3.34
C ASN A 49 6.76 -2.75 4.51
N LEU A 50 5.44 -2.74 4.31
CA LEU A 50 4.47 -3.18 5.30
C LEU A 50 4.63 -4.67 5.63
N THR A 51 4.81 -5.51 4.62
CA THR A 51 5.08 -6.95 4.80
C THR A 51 6.32 -7.16 5.66
N ARG A 52 7.45 -6.55 5.28
CA ARG A 52 8.72 -6.66 6.00
C ARG A 52 8.64 -6.13 7.43
N ALA A 53 7.96 -5.00 7.65
CA ALA A 53 7.81 -4.40 8.98
C ALA A 53 6.96 -5.30 9.91
N MET A 54 5.90 -5.92 9.36
CA MET A 54 5.08 -6.88 10.09
C MET A 54 5.87 -8.14 10.45
N GLU A 55 6.64 -8.69 9.51
CA GLU A 55 7.52 -9.85 9.74
C GLU A 55 8.59 -9.54 10.80
N THR A 56 9.27 -8.40 10.69
CA THR A 56 10.32 -7.97 11.63
C THR A 56 9.79 -7.75 13.04
N SER A 57 8.55 -7.26 13.16
CA SER A 57 7.90 -7.00 14.45
C SER A 57 7.09 -8.21 14.97
N GLU A 58 7.09 -9.33 14.23
CA GLU A 58 6.31 -10.53 14.51
C GLU A 58 4.82 -10.26 14.80
N ILE A 59 4.26 -9.21 14.17
CA ILE A 59 2.89 -8.74 14.44
C ILE A 59 1.91 -9.20 13.36
N GLY A 60 0.84 -9.85 13.80
CA GLY A 60 -0.27 -10.25 12.93
C GLY A 60 -1.17 -9.09 12.53
N LEU A 61 -1.93 -9.27 11.44
CA LEU A 61 -2.83 -8.25 10.90
C LEU A 61 -3.82 -7.67 11.91
N ARG A 62 -4.42 -8.52 12.76
CA ARG A 62 -5.43 -8.07 13.74
C ARG A 62 -4.80 -7.19 14.81
N ALA A 63 -3.71 -7.67 15.41
CA ALA A 63 -2.96 -6.92 16.41
C ALA A 63 -2.43 -5.59 15.86
N LEU A 64 -1.96 -5.56 14.60
CA LEU A 64 -1.56 -4.31 13.96
C LEU A 64 -2.75 -3.36 13.77
N GLY A 65 -3.90 -3.89 13.34
CA GLY A 65 -5.11 -3.10 13.18
C GLY A 65 -5.57 -2.45 14.48
N ASP A 66 -5.59 -3.22 15.56
CA ASP A 66 -5.94 -2.72 16.90
C ASP A 66 -4.95 -1.65 17.36
N ARG A 67 -3.64 -1.88 17.16
CA ARG A 67 -2.57 -0.93 17.56
C ARG A 67 -2.59 0.37 16.74
N ALA A 68 -2.87 0.29 15.44
CA ALA A 68 -2.87 1.45 14.54
C ALA A 68 -4.22 2.20 14.51
N GLY A 69 -5.29 1.59 15.03
CA GLY A 69 -6.65 2.09 14.83
C GLY A 69 -7.07 2.05 13.36
N VAL A 70 -6.64 1.02 12.63
CA VAL A 70 -6.95 0.79 11.21
C VAL A 70 -7.60 -0.58 11.08
N SER A 71 -8.69 -0.70 10.30
CA SER A 71 -9.36 -2.00 10.19
C SER A 71 -8.43 -3.07 9.59
N HIS A 72 -8.49 -4.30 10.13
CA HIS A 72 -7.80 -5.46 9.57
C HIS A 72 -8.08 -5.64 8.06
N ALA A 73 -9.32 -5.39 7.63
CA ALA A 73 -9.72 -5.48 6.23
C ALA A 73 -8.98 -4.45 5.36
N THR A 74 -8.78 -3.22 5.86
CA THR A 74 -7.97 -2.20 5.19
C THR A 74 -6.52 -2.66 5.05
N ILE A 75 -5.90 -3.17 6.13
CA ILE A 75 -4.52 -3.65 6.10
C ILE A 75 -4.37 -4.82 5.11
N SER A 76 -5.30 -5.78 5.11
CA SER A 76 -5.31 -6.88 4.14
C SER A 76 -5.42 -6.39 2.70
N ARG A 77 -6.27 -5.39 2.43
CA ARG A 77 -6.41 -4.79 1.09
C ARG A 77 -5.15 -4.03 0.66
N LEU A 78 -4.46 -3.36 1.59
CA LEU A 78 -3.19 -2.70 1.33
C LEU A 78 -2.11 -3.71 0.95
N LEU A 79 -1.94 -4.79 1.74
CA LEU A 79 -0.99 -5.86 1.45
C LEU A 79 -1.24 -6.52 0.10
N ARG A 80 -2.50 -6.60 -0.34
CA ARG A 80 -2.91 -7.19 -1.63
C ARG A 80 -2.90 -6.20 -2.80
N GLY A 81 -2.51 -4.94 -2.59
CA GLY A 81 -2.49 -3.92 -3.65
C GLY A 81 -3.88 -3.54 -4.17
N MET A 82 -4.93 -3.72 -3.37
CA MET A 82 -6.32 -3.42 -3.73
C MET A 82 -6.67 -1.95 -3.45
N VAL A 83 -5.92 -1.28 -2.58
CA VAL A 83 -6.08 0.14 -2.22
C VAL A 83 -4.71 0.76 -1.96
N LEU A 84 -4.63 2.07 -2.08
CA LEU A 84 -3.50 2.86 -1.59
C LEU A 84 -3.81 3.37 -0.19
N PRO A 85 -2.81 3.51 0.69
CA PRO A 85 -3.03 4.18 1.96
C PRO A 85 -3.27 5.67 1.70
N ASP A 86 -4.19 6.27 2.45
CA ASP A 86 -4.17 7.72 2.62
C ASP A 86 -3.07 8.12 3.63
N MET A 87 -2.81 9.43 3.74
CA MET A 87 -1.78 9.94 4.64
C MET A 87 -2.04 9.57 6.11
N GLY A 88 -3.31 9.52 6.53
CA GLY A 88 -3.68 9.16 7.90
C GLY A 88 -3.40 7.70 8.22
N THR A 89 -3.72 6.80 7.30
CA THR A 89 -3.46 5.37 7.40
C THR A 89 -1.96 5.09 7.39
N LEU A 90 -1.22 5.74 6.50
CA LEU A 90 0.25 5.67 6.45
C LEU A 90 0.85 6.05 7.80
N ALA A 91 0.54 7.24 8.32
CA ALA A 91 1.11 7.74 9.57
C ALA A 91 0.78 6.83 10.77
N ARG A 92 -0.47 6.35 10.87
CA ARG A 92 -0.89 5.44 11.94
C ARG A 92 -0.12 4.12 11.92
N LEU A 93 0.07 3.54 10.73
CA LEU A 93 0.81 2.28 10.59
C LEU A 93 2.30 2.47 10.89
N GLU A 94 2.91 3.56 10.43
CA GLU A 94 4.32 3.86 10.75
C GLU A 94 4.54 4.04 12.25
N VAL A 95 3.67 4.79 12.93
CA VAL A 95 3.73 4.97 14.40
C VAL A 95 3.50 3.65 15.13
N ALA A 96 2.55 2.83 14.68
CA ALA A 96 2.26 1.54 15.28
C ALA A 96 3.40 0.53 15.10
N LEU A 97 4.10 0.55 13.97
CA LEU A 97 5.21 -0.37 13.69
C LEU A 97 6.56 0.17 14.16
N GLY A 98 6.68 1.48 14.41
CA GLY A 98 7.98 2.12 14.65
C GLY A 98 8.91 2.04 13.45
N ALA A 99 8.36 1.92 12.24
CA ALA A 99 9.09 1.67 11.01
C ALA A 99 8.59 2.58 9.89
N ARG A 100 9.50 3.03 9.00
CA ARG A 100 9.13 3.77 7.79
C ARG A 100 8.49 2.81 6.79
N LEU A 101 7.27 3.13 6.37
CA LEU A 101 6.54 2.44 5.31
C LEU A 101 6.54 3.25 4.02
N TRP A 102 6.57 4.59 4.11
CA TRP A 102 6.67 5.44 2.94
C TRP A 102 7.92 5.08 2.13
N PRO A 103 7.78 4.69 0.85
CA PRO A 103 8.91 4.22 0.07
C PRO A 103 9.91 5.29 -0.37
N GLY A 104 9.65 6.57 -0.09
CA GLY A 104 10.52 7.65 -0.58
C GLY A 104 10.48 7.80 -2.10
N LEU A 105 11.34 8.68 -2.62
CA LEU A 105 11.47 8.89 -4.08
C LEU A 105 12.15 7.69 -4.76
N GLU A 106 12.89 6.87 -4.01
CA GLU A 106 13.59 5.69 -4.53
C GLU A 106 12.66 4.67 -5.21
N ALA A 107 11.41 4.56 -4.77
CA ALA A 107 10.44 3.65 -5.40
C ALA A 107 10.14 3.99 -6.87
N TRP A 108 10.37 5.24 -7.29
CA TRP A 108 10.25 5.63 -8.70
C TRP A 108 11.54 5.34 -9.48
N THR A 109 12.71 5.65 -8.90
CA THR A 109 14.00 5.53 -9.57
C THR A 109 14.45 4.08 -9.75
N GLU A 110 13.99 3.17 -8.90
CA GLU A 110 14.25 1.73 -9.04
C GLU A 110 13.63 1.10 -10.29
N ARG A 111 12.59 1.68 -10.91
CA ARG A 111 12.07 1.18 -12.21
C ARG A 111 13.09 1.33 -13.33
N GLU A 112 13.97 2.32 -13.23
CA GLU A 112 14.93 2.67 -14.27
C GLU A 112 16.24 1.89 -14.17
N ARG A 113 16.39 1.05 -13.13
CA ARG A 113 17.55 0.16 -13.02
C ARG A 113 17.31 -1.12 -13.84
N PRO A 114 18.27 -1.50 -14.72
CA PRO A 114 18.18 -2.67 -15.59
C PRO A 114 18.20 -3.99 -14.81
#